data_AF-A0A4R4VG10-F1
#
_entry.id   AF-A0A4R4VG10-F1
#
_cell.length_a   1.000
_cell.length_b   1.000
_cell.length_c   1.000
_cell.angle_alpha   90.00
_cell.angle_beta   90.00
_cell.angle_gamma   90.00
#
_symmetry.space_group_name_H-M   'P 1'
#
loop_
_entity.id
_entity.type
_entity.pdbx_description
1 polymer ?
#
loop_
_entity_poly.entity_id
_entity_poly.type
_entity_poly.pdbx_seq_one_letter_code
_entity_poly.pdbx_strand_id
1 'polypeptide(L)'
;MQVVHPRVAGIDVHKKKVWVAVRLPGRDKPIVKSFKTFWPKLRSMADWLVDLGVTDVAMESTGVYWWPVYHALVQTGILQVCVANAAHIKNVPGRKTDIADCQWIAELHAYGLLRTSFIPDQQIAALRQRTRYRKKLIEQRTAEAQRLTKVLEDGGIKIDSVASDLFGVSGRAMVAALIAGERDPHVLADMARGRLRNKAEDLVMACEGRFTEEHAAMAQLHLDAYDHLTR
;
A
#
# COMPACT_ATOMS: atom_id res chain seq x y z
N MET A 1 33.87 -19.49 -9.97
CA MET A 1 33.12 -18.56 -9.09
C MET A 1 33.23 -19.11 -7.67
N GLN A 2 33.67 -18.33 -6.69
CA GLN A 2 33.87 -18.80 -5.32
C GLN A 2 32.53 -18.85 -4.58
N VAL A 3 32.26 -19.97 -3.90
CA VAL A 3 31.07 -20.10 -3.05
C VAL A 3 31.29 -19.26 -1.79
N VAL A 4 30.42 -18.28 -1.57
CA VAL A 4 30.41 -17.40 -0.39
C VAL A 4 29.59 -18.01 0.73
N HIS A 5 28.42 -18.55 0.39
CA HIS A 5 27.51 -19.21 1.34
C HIS A 5 27.41 -20.72 0.99
N PRO A 6 28.00 -21.62 1.79
CA PRO A 6 28.11 -23.04 1.45
C PRO A 6 26.80 -23.82 1.67
N ARG A 7 25.91 -23.36 2.57
CA ARG A 7 24.70 -24.07 3.01
C ARG A 7 23.48 -23.18 2.87
N VAL A 8 22.90 -23.17 1.68
CA VAL A 8 21.93 -22.15 1.26
C VAL A 8 20.57 -22.77 0.93
N ALA A 9 19.49 -22.08 1.28
CA ALA A 9 18.17 -22.31 0.72
C ALA A 9 17.69 -21.12 -0.11
N GLY A 10 17.15 -21.38 -1.29
CA GLY A 10 16.40 -20.42 -2.09
C GLY A 10 14.92 -20.71 -1.99
N ILE A 11 14.13 -19.67 -1.75
CA ILE A 11 12.68 -19.79 -1.51
C ILE A 11 11.93 -18.93 -2.52
N ASP A 12 11.04 -19.58 -3.27
CA ASP A 12 10.05 -18.91 -4.11
C ASP A 12 8.67 -18.96 -3.45
N VAL A 13 8.05 -17.78 -3.32
CA VAL A 13 6.87 -17.57 -2.48
C VAL A 13 5.66 -17.21 -3.34
N HIS A 14 4.68 -18.11 -3.39
CA HIS A 14 3.36 -17.84 -3.97
C HIS A 14 2.26 -17.82 -2.91
N LYS A 15 1.05 -17.44 -3.31
CA LYS A 15 -0.11 -17.32 -2.41
C LYS A 15 -0.46 -18.63 -1.67
N LYS A 16 -0.41 -19.78 -2.35
CA LYS A 16 -0.86 -21.08 -1.80
C LYS A 16 0.28 -22.03 -1.44
N LYS A 17 1.46 -21.82 -2.02
CA LYS A 17 2.57 -22.77 -2.00
C LYS A 17 3.89 -22.01 -1.98
N VAL A 18 4.84 -22.57 -1.24
CA VAL A 18 6.22 -22.11 -1.18
C VAL A 18 7.09 -23.24 -1.70
N TRP A 19 8.00 -22.93 -2.62
CA TRP A 19 9.01 -23.85 -3.11
C TRP A 19 10.35 -23.50 -2.53
N VAL A 20 11.05 -24.52 -2.06
CA VAL A 20 12.34 -24.36 -1.38
C VAL A 20 13.35 -25.28 -2.04
N ALA A 21 14.46 -24.72 -2.52
CA ALA A 21 15.61 -25.46 -3.00
C ALA A 21 16.78 -25.29 -2.03
N VAL A 22 17.31 -26.39 -1.52
CA VAL A 22 18.43 -26.41 -0.59
C VAL A 22 19.69 -26.91 -1.29
N ARG A 23 20.75 -26.11 -1.26
CA ARG A 23 22.09 -26.43 -1.74
C ARG A 23 23.00 -26.70 -0.55
N LEU A 24 23.59 -27.89 -0.51
CA LEU A 24 24.54 -28.32 0.52
C LEU A 24 25.88 -28.71 -0.11
N PRO A 25 27.00 -28.58 0.61
CA PRO A 25 28.30 -29.04 0.14
C PRO A 25 28.29 -30.55 -0.11
N GLY A 26 29.00 -31.00 -1.15
CA GLY A 26 29.14 -32.43 -1.48
C GLY A 26 27.90 -33.07 -2.12
N ARG A 27 26.91 -32.27 -2.55
CA ARG A 27 25.77 -32.74 -3.35
C ARG A 27 25.72 -32.04 -4.71
N ASP A 28 25.60 -32.84 -5.76
CA ASP A 28 25.47 -32.32 -7.13
C ASP A 28 24.09 -31.71 -7.41
N LYS A 29 23.04 -32.26 -6.77
CA LYS A 29 21.65 -31.81 -6.98
C LYS A 29 21.07 -31.16 -5.73
N PRO A 30 20.39 -30.00 -5.86
CA PRO A 30 19.70 -29.36 -4.75
C PRO A 30 18.50 -30.20 -4.31
N ILE A 31 18.21 -30.19 -3.00
CA ILE A 31 17.00 -30.79 -2.45
C ILE A 31 15.85 -29.82 -2.69
N VAL A 32 14.81 -30.24 -3.40
CA VAL A 32 13.63 -29.39 -3.63
C VAL A 32 12.45 -29.95 -2.86
N LYS A 33 11.79 -29.10 -2.09
CA LYS A 33 10.56 -29.45 -1.36
C LYS A 33 9.58 -28.30 -1.43
N SER A 34 8.30 -28.64 -1.33
CA SER A 34 7.24 -27.63 -1.27
C SER A 34 6.45 -27.69 0.01
N PHE A 35 5.97 -26.53 0.42
CA PHE A 35 5.20 -26.33 1.65
C PHE A 35 3.95 -25.52 1.33
N LYS A 36 2.90 -25.73 2.13
CA LYS A 36 1.73 -24.83 2.12
C LYS A 36 2.07 -23.55 2.87
N THR A 37 1.41 -22.44 2.54
CA THR A 37 1.66 -21.11 3.11
C THR A 37 1.05 -20.88 4.50
N PHE A 38 0.43 -21.90 5.10
CA PHE A 38 -0.14 -21.80 6.44
C PHE A 38 0.95 -21.72 7.50
N TRP A 39 0.76 -20.86 8.51
CA TRP A 39 1.75 -20.61 9.57
C TRP A 39 2.37 -21.87 10.20
N PRO A 40 1.62 -22.93 10.59
CA PRO A 40 2.23 -24.16 11.11
C PRO A 40 3.14 -24.86 10.09
N LYS A 41 2.79 -24.83 8.80
CA LYS A 41 3.59 -25.44 7.73
C LYS A 41 4.82 -24.61 7.38
N LEU A 42 4.77 -23.29 7.55
CA LEU A 42 5.94 -22.41 7.42
C LEU A 42 6.93 -22.62 8.57
N ARG A 43 6.46 -22.88 9.80
CA ARG A 43 7.35 -23.30 10.90
C ARG A 43 7.99 -24.66 10.62
N SER A 44 7.20 -25.66 10.21
CA SER A 44 7.78 -26.96 9.82
C SER A 44 8.76 -26.86 8.65
N MET A 45 8.61 -25.88 7.77
CA MET A 45 9.60 -25.59 6.72
C MET A 45 10.89 -25.03 7.32
N ALA A 46 10.78 -24.08 8.25
CA ALA A 46 11.93 -23.50 8.93
C ALA A 46 12.68 -24.55 9.77
N ASP A 47 11.97 -25.39 10.54
CA ASP A 47 12.54 -26.50 11.30
C ASP A 47 13.27 -27.48 10.36
N TRP A 48 12.66 -27.83 9.24
CA TRP A 48 13.27 -28.69 8.21
C TRP A 48 14.56 -28.11 7.62
N LEU A 49 14.67 -26.78 7.48
CA LEU A 49 15.90 -26.13 7.04
C LEU A 49 16.99 -26.19 8.09
N VAL A 50 16.64 -26.01 9.37
CA VAL A 50 17.56 -26.13 10.50
C VAL A 50 18.07 -27.57 10.63
N ASP A 51 17.20 -28.57 10.48
CA ASP A 51 17.57 -30.00 10.51
C ASP A 51 18.54 -30.38 9.39
N LEU A 52 18.40 -29.75 8.21
CA LEU A 52 19.34 -29.89 7.11
C LEU A 52 20.64 -29.08 7.31
N GLY A 53 20.76 -28.34 8.42
CA GLY A 53 21.87 -27.48 8.77
C GLY A 53 22.03 -26.28 7.84
N VAL A 54 20.97 -25.80 7.18
CA VAL A 54 21.04 -24.58 6.36
C VAL A 54 21.43 -23.40 7.26
N THR A 55 22.33 -22.53 6.78
CA THR A 55 22.76 -21.33 7.50
C THR A 55 22.17 -20.06 6.90
N ASP A 56 22.01 -20.05 5.58
CA ASP A 56 21.63 -18.86 4.83
C ASP A 56 20.41 -19.15 3.94
N VAL A 57 19.45 -18.25 3.94
CA VAL A 57 18.18 -18.38 3.22
C VAL A 57 17.91 -17.13 2.41
N ALA A 58 17.63 -17.28 1.12
CA ALA A 58 17.24 -16.17 0.26
C ALA A 58 15.80 -16.33 -0.26
N MET A 59 15.09 -15.22 -0.39
CA MET A 59 13.74 -15.17 -0.98
C MET A 59 13.49 -13.87 -1.75
N GLU A 60 12.56 -13.90 -2.72
CA GLU A 60 12.08 -12.73 -3.44
C GLU A 60 11.04 -11.92 -2.62
N SER A 61 11.15 -10.59 -2.64
CA SER A 61 10.27 -9.67 -1.90
C SER A 61 9.07 -9.13 -2.69
N THR A 62 8.39 -9.97 -3.47
CA THR A 62 7.22 -9.52 -4.25
C THR A 62 5.92 -9.58 -3.44
N GLY A 63 5.25 -8.44 -3.34
CA GLY A 63 3.97 -8.31 -2.64
C GLY A 63 4.09 -8.52 -1.13
N VAL A 64 3.03 -9.05 -0.50
CA VAL A 64 2.95 -9.25 0.95
C VAL A 64 3.21 -10.69 1.41
N TYR A 65 3.30 -11.65 0.47
CA TYR A 65 3.31 -13.08 0.80
C TYR A 65 4.62 -13.57 1.45
N TRP A 66 5.71 -12.82 1.29
CA TRP A 66 7.01 -13.16 1.89
C TRP A 66 7.05 -12.88 3.40
N TRP A 67 6.20 -11.99 3.94
CA TRP A 67 6.23 -11.63 5.37
C TRP A 67 6.09 -12.83 6.31
N PRO A 68 5.07 -13.71 6.17
CA PRO A 68 4.93 -14.87 7.05
C PRO A 68 6.09 -15.86 6.92
N VAL A 69 6.68 -15.98 5.72
CA VAL A 69 7.84 -16.84 5.47
C VAL A 69 9.06 -16.29 6.20
N TYR A 70 9.34 -15.00 6.04
CA TYR A 70 10.41 -14.29 6.74
C TYR A 70 10.28 -14.44 8.27
N HIS A 71 9.10 -14.20 8.82
CA HIS A 71 8.87 -14.32 10.26
C HIS A 71 9.09 -15.74 10.78
N ALA A 72 8.65 -16.77 10.05
CA ALA A 72 8.89 -18.16 10.44
C ALA A 72 10.38 -18.53 10.45
N LEU A 73 11.16 -18.02 9.48
CA LEU A 73 12.60 -18.27 9.40
C LEU A 73 13.37 -17.55 10.51
N VAL A 74 13.08 -16.25 10.74
CA VAL A 74 13.76 -15.46 11.77
C VAL A 74 13.44 -15.98 13.18
N GLN A 75 12.25 -16.55 13.39
CA GLN A 75 11.87 -17.16 14.67
C GLN A 75 12.78 -18.34 15.07
N THR A 76 13.46 -18.98 14.12
CA THR A 76 14.46 -20.02 14.44
C THR A 76 15.68 -19.47 15.18
N GLY A 77 16.00 -18.18 15.02
CA GLY A 77 17.15 -17.51 15.64
C GLY A 77 18.52 -17.89 15.06
N ILE A 78 18.60 -18.84 14.12
CA ILE A 78 19.87 -19.38 13.61
C ILE A 78 20.05 -19.06 12.11
N LEU A 79 18.96 -18.94 11.35
CA LEU A 79 19.00 -18.71 9.91
C LEU A 79 19.25 -17.23 9.58
N GLN A 80 20.23 -16.98 8.71
CA GLN A 80 20.44 -15.66 8.09
C GLN A 80 19.51 -15.51 6.89
N VAL A 81 18.65 -14.48 6.89
CA VAL A 81 17.61 -14.33 5.87
C VAL A 81 17.89 -13.14 4.95
N CYS A 82 18.17 -13.42 3.68
CA CYS A 82 18.31 -12.46 2.60
C CYS A 82 16.96 -12.28 1.88
N VAL A 83 16.33 -11.12 2.07
CA VAL A 83 15.14 -10.73 1.31
C VAL A 83 15.56 -9.83 0.15
N ALA A 84 15.55 -10.35 -1.07
CA ALA A 84 16.05 -9.66 -2.25
C ALA A 84 14.90 -9.08 -3.10
N ASN A 85 15.15 -7.90 -3.71
CA ASN A 85 14.20 -7.27 -4.60
C ASN A 85 14.03 -8.09 -5.90
N ALA A 86 12.78 -8.29 -6.32
CA ALA A 86 12.41 -8.96 -7.56
C ALA A 86 13.17 -8.46 -8.80
N ALA A 87 13.38 -7.14 -8.90
CA ALA A 87 14.11 -6.53 -10.01
C ALA A 87 15.58 -6.99 -10.07
N HIS A 88 16.18 -7.35 -8.94
CA HIS A 88 17.55 -7.88 -8.90
C HIS A 88 17.62 -9.37 -9.25
N ILE A 89 16.53 -10.13 -9.03
CA ILE A 89 16.45 -11.56 -9.32
C ILE A 89 16.09 -11.82 -10.80
N LYS A 90 15.25 -10.95 -11.39
CA LYS A 90 14.60 -11.17 -12.71
C LYS A 90 15.43 -10.81 -13.96
N ASN A 91 16.72 -10.52 -13.83
CA ASN A 91 17.55 -10.11 -14.98
C ASN A 91 18.10 -11.28 -15.84
N VAL A 92 17.45 -12.44 -15.85
CA VAL A 92 17.82 -13.57 -16.74
C VAL A 92 16.57 -14.14 -17.41
N PRO A 93 16.39 -13.96 -18.73
CA PRO A 93 15.27 -14.52 -19.48
C PRO A 93 15.29 -16.06 -19.46
N GLY A 94 14.12 -16.71 -19.32
CA GLY A 94 13.96 -18.15 -19.62
C GLY A 94 13.46 -19.06 -18.49
N ARG A 95 13.15 -18.55 -17.29
CA ARG A 95 12.60 -19.38 -16.20
C ARG A 95 11.08 -19.29 -16.14
N LYS A 96 10.42 -20.44 -16.29
CA LYS A 96 8.95 -20.59 -16.36
C LYS A 96 8.35 -21.41 -15.22
N THR A 97 9.17 -21.93 -14.30
CA THR A 97 8.71 -22.87 -13.27
C THR A 97 9.20 -22.46 -11.88
N ASP A 98 8.31 -22.48 -10.89
CA ASP A 98 8.61 -22.16 -9.48
C ASP A 98 9.83 -22.91 -8.91
N ILE A 99 10.05 -24.16 -9.36
CA ILE A 99 11.21 -24.97 -8.96
C ILE A 99 12.51 -24.35 -9.46
N ALA A 100 12.56 -23.94 -10.74
CA ALA A 100 13.74 -23.32 -11.32
C ALA A 100 14.03 -21.96 -10.66
N ASP A 101 12.98 -21.23 -10.26
CA ASP A 101 13.12 -19.94 -9.59
C ASP A 101 13.71 -20.10 -8.18
N CYS A 102 13.21 -21.03 -7.37
CA CYS A 102 13.80 -21.28 -6.04
C CYS A 102 15.24 -21.81 -6.11
N GLN A 103 15.57 -22.66 -7.10
CA GLN A 103 16.94 -23.12 -7.35
C GLN A 103 17.87 -21.98 -7.75
N TRP A 104 17.38 -21.07 -8.59
CA TRP A 104 18.15 -19.92 -9.01
C TRP A 104 18.43 -18.95 -7.87
N ILE A 105 17.45 -18.69 -7.01
CA ILE A 105 17.63 -17.87 -5.81
C ILE A 105 18.72 -18.48 -4.92
N ALA A 106 18.71 -19.80 -4.74
CA ALA A 106 19.73 -20.51 -3.96
C ALA A 106 21.12 -20.35 -4.59
N GLU A 107 21.22 -20.44 -5.91
CA GLU A 107 22.48 -20.29 -6.64
C GLU A 107 23.04 -18.86 -6.56
N LEU A 108 22.21 -17.86 -6.82
CA LEU A 108 22.61 -16.45 -6.68
C LEU A 108 23.10 -16.13 -5.27
N HIS A 109 22.38 -16.64 -4.26
CA HIS A 109 22.77 -16.40 -2.87
C HIS A 109 24.04 -17.14 -2.49
N ALA A 110 24.24 -18.39 -2.95
CA ALA A 110 25.48 -19.14 -2.72
C ALA A 110 26.73 -18.41 -3.20
N TYR A 111 26.62 -17.63 -4.28
CA TYR A 111 27.71 -16.82 -4.81
C TYR A 111 27.71 -15.36 -4.33
N GLY A 112 26.85 -14.98 -3.37
CA GLY A 112 26.80 -13.63 -2.81
C GLY A 112 26.29 -12.56 -3.79
N LEU A 113 25.57 -12.95 -4.85
CA LEU A 113 25.08 -12.03 -5.87
C LEU A 113 23.78 -11.30 -5.48
N LEU A 114 23.16 -11.68 -4.37
CA LEU A 114 21.94 -11.05 -3.87
C LEU A 114 22.24 -9.94 -2.88
N ARG A 115 21.67 -8.76 -3.14
CA ARG A 115 21.66 -7.65 -2.18
C ARG A 115 20.43 -7.75 -1.28
N THR A 116 20.66 -7.95 0.02
CA THR A 116 19.61 -7.99 1.04
C THR A 116 18.92 -6.62 1.15
N SER A 117 17.60 -6.63 1.15
CA SER A 117 16.77 -5.47 1.45
C SER A 117 16.79 -5.18 2.94
N PHE A 118 16.81 -3.91 3.33
CA PHE A 118 16.70 -3.54 4.73
C PHE A 118 15.30 -3.85 5.27
N ILE A 119 15.25 -4.71 6.30
CA ILE A 119 14.04 -4.98 7.06
C ILE A 119 14.20 -4.32 8.43
N PRO A 120 13.39 -3.31 8.77
CA PRO A 120 13.44 -2.69 10.08
C PRO A 120 13.03 -3.70 11.16
N ASP A 121 13.46 -3.48 12.40
CA ASP A 121 12.94 -4.22 13.54
C ASP A 121 11.41 -4.09 13.67
N GLN A 122 10.82 -4.96 14.48
CA GLN A 122 9.37 -5.05 14.62
C GLN A 122 8.72 -3.74 15.11
N GLN A 123 9.40 -2.99 15.99
CA GLN A 123 8.85 -1.75 16.55
C GLN A 123 8.84 -0.65 15.48
N ILE A 124 9.94 -0.47 14.75
CA ILE A 124 10.05 0.48 13.64
C ILE A 124 9.11 0.08 12.50
N ALA A 125 9.00 -1.22 12.18
CA ALA A 125 8.07 -1.72 11.17
C ALA A 125 6.62 -1.35 11.52
N ALA A 126 6.20 -1.59 12.76
CA ALA A 126 4.85 -1.26 13.23
C ALA A 126 4.56 0.26 13.15
N LEU A 127 5.51 1.10 13.57
CA LEU A 127 5.38 2.55 13.44
C LEU A 127 5.27 2.99 11.98
N ARG A 128 6.10 2.43 11.09
CA ARG A 128 6.06 2.71 9.64
C ARG A 128 4.72 2.31 9.02
N GLN A 129 4.11 1.20 9.44
CA GLN A 129 2.79 0.81 8.93
C GLN A 129 1.72 1.83 9.33
N ARG A 130 1.71 2.27 10.59
CA ARG A 130 0.76 3.29 11.09
C ARG A 130 0.93 4.63 10.38
N THR A 131 2.17 5.10 10.18
CA THR A 131 2.42 6.38 9.51
C THR A 131 2.10 6.33 8.02
N ARG A 132 2.38 5.22 7.34
CA ARG A 132 1.97 4.98 5.94
C ARG A 132 0.46 4.95 5.80
N TYR A 133 -0.24 4.27 6.71
CA TYR A 133 -1.70 4.22 6.71
C TYR A 133 -2.29 5.62 6.94
N ARG A 134 -1.81 6.36 7.94
CA ARG A 134 -2.21 7.76 8.15
C ARG A 134 -1.99 8.62 6.91
N LYS A 135 -0.82 8.50 6.26
CA LYS A 135 -0.54 9.20 5.00
C LYS A 135 -1.58 8.87 3.93
N LYS A 136 -1.95 7.59 3.79
CA LYS A 136 -2.97 7.14 2.84
C LYS A 136 -4.36 7.71 3.15
N LEU A 137 -4.77 7.76 4.41
CA LEU A 137 -6.03 8.40 4.79
C LEU A 137 -6.05 9.90 4.46
N ILE A 138 -4.94 10.61 4.71
CA ILE A 138 -4.81 12.02 4.34
C ILE A 138 -4.89 12.19 2.83
N GLU A 139 -4.20 11.36 2.05
CA GLU A 139 -4.26 11.37 0.59
C GLU A 139 -5.69 11.10 0.08
N GLN A 140 -6.40 10.14 0.69
CA GLN A 140 -7.80 9.84 0.36
C GLN A 140 -8.72 11.02 0.68
N ARG A 141 -8.57 11.64 1.86
CA ARG A 141 -9.36 12.81 2.26
C ARG A 141 -9.17 13.95 1.25
N THR A 142 -7.92 14.22 0.86
CA THR A 142 -7.63 15.22 -0.17
C THR A 142 -8.25 14.87 -1.52
N ALA A 143 -8.24 13.59 -1.89
CA ALA A 143 -8.88 13.15 -3.12
C ALA A 143 -10.40 13.36 -3.09
N GLU A 144 -11.09 13.04 -1.98
CA GLU A 144 -12.53 13.28 -1.84
C GLU A 144 -12.86 14.77 -1.84
N ALA A 145 -12.03 15.61 -1.21
CA ALA A 145 -12.18 17.05 -1.28
C ALA A 145 -12.12 17.57 -2.73
N GLN A 146 -11.14 17.10 -3.50
CA GLN A 146 -11.00 17.46 -4.91
C GLN A 146 -12.14 16.95 -5.78
N ARG A 147 -12.70 15.77 -5.47
CA ARG A 147 -13.89 15.24 -6.17
C ARG A 147 -15.12 16.09 -5.90
N LEU A 148 -15.35 16.51 -4.64
CA LEU A 148 -16.43 17.44 -4.31
C LEU A 148 -16.29 18.74 -5.10
N THR A 149 -15.10 19.37 -5.10
CA THR A 149 -14.84 20.58 -5.90
C THR A 149 -15.16 20.37 -7.38
N LYS A 150 -14.80 19.22 -7.96
CA LYS A 150 -15.13 18.93 -9.37
C LYS A 150 -16.63 18.83 -9.63
N VAL A 151 -17.40 18.29 -8.69
CA VAL A 151 -18.87 18.24 -8.80
C VAL A 151 -19.47 19.64 -8.74
N LEU A 152 -18.97 20.48 -7.83
CA LEU A 152 -19.39 21.89 -7.75
C LEU A 152 -19.06 22.63 -9.04
N GLU A 153 -17.84 22.49 -9.55
CA GLU A 153 -17.40 23.11 -10.81
C GLU A 153 -18.22 22.65 -12.03
N ASP A 154 -18.56 21.36 -12.14
CA ASP A 154 -19.44 20.89 -13.22
C ASP A 154 -20.84 21.52 -13.14
N GLY A 155 -21.35 21.72 -11.93
CA GLY A 155 -22.57 22.47 -11.65
C GLY A 155 -22.45 23.98 -11.84
N GLY A 156 -21.26 24.52 -12.14
CA GLY A 156 -20.99 25.95 -12.25
C GLY A 156 -20.84 26.68 -10.92
N ILE A 157 -20.80 25.96 -9.80
CA ILE A 157 -20.69 26.52 -8.45
C ILE A 157 -19.21 26.72 -8.09
N LYS A 158 -18.83 27.98 -7.83
CA LYS A 158 -17.45 28.45 -7.64
C LYS A 158 -17.15 29.00 -6.24
N ILE A 159 -17.80 28.45 -5.22
CA ILE A 159 -17.65 28.91 -3.82
C ILE A 159 -16.17 28.99 -3.40
N ASP A 160 -15.35 28.03 -3.82
CA ASP A 160 -13.91 27.95 -3.53
C ASP A 160 -13.04 28.97 -4.27
N SER A 161 -13.58 29.68 -5.26
CA SER A 161 -12.94 30.85 -5.86
C SER A 161 -13.05 32.11 -4.98
N VAL A 162 -14.03 32.15 -4.07
CA VAL A 162 -14.32 33.31 -3.22
C VAL A 162 -13.97 33.04 -1.75
N ALA A 163 -14.34 31.86 -1.27
CA ALA A 163 -14.05 31.36 0.07
C ALA A 163 -12.70 30.63 0.09
N SER A 164 -11.80 31.05 0.98
CA SER A 164 -10.47 30.43 1.11
C SER A 164 -10.48 28.99 1.63
N ASP A 165 -11.60 28.56 2.23
CA ASP A 165 -11.79 27.22 2.75
C ASP A 165 -13.24 26.76 2.50
N LEU A 166 -13.41 25.91 1.48
CA LEU A 166 -14.69 25.30 1.13
C LEU A 166 -15.22 24.38 2.24
N PHE A 167 -14.32 23.75 3.02
CA PHE A 167 -14.67 22.82 4.09
C PHE A 167 -14.79 23.52 5.46
N GLY A 168 -14.67 24.86 5.48
CA GLY A 168 -14.96 25.69 6.63
C GLY A 168 -16.46 25.86 6.88
N VAL A 169 -16.82 26.57 7.95
CA VAL A 169 -18.22 26.70 8.41
C VAL A 169 -19.16 27.24 7.33
N SER A 170 -18.78 28.32 6.63
CA SER A 170 -19.62 28.94 5.59
C SER A 170 -19.75 28.06 4.35
N GLY A 171 -18.62 27.54 3.83
CA GLY A 171 -18.61 26.71 2.63
C GLY A 171 -19.40 25.41 2.83
N ARG A 172 -19.26 24.78 4.00
CA ARG A 172 -20.06 23.59 4.35
C ARG A 172 -21.55 23.89 4.46
N ALA A 173 -21.94 25.03 5.01
CA ALA A 173 -23.35 25.42 5.08
C ALA A 173 -23.94 25.57 3.67
N MET A 174 -23.23 26.26 2.77
CA MET A 174 -23.65 26.45 1.38
C MET A 174 -23.74 25.11 0.63
N VAL A 175 -22.72 24.25 0.74
CA VAL A 175 -22.72 22.92 0.11
C VAL A 175 -23.86 22.04 0.66
N ALA A 176 -24.11 22.07 1.97
CA ALA A 176 -25.22 21.33 2.57
C ALA A 176 -26.58 21.83 2.08
N ALA A 177 -26.76 23.14 1.92
CA ALA A 177 -27.98 23.73 1.38
C ALA A 177 -28.18 23.36 -0.10
N LEU A 178 -27.13 23.41 -0.92
CA LEU A 178 -27.14 22.90 -2.29
C LEU A 178 -27.54 21.42 -2.33
N ILE A 179 -26.99 20.59 -1.44
CA ILE A 179 -27.39 19.18 -1.38
C ILE A 179 -28.87 19.01 -0.96
N ALA A 180 -29.37 19.87 -0.06
CA ALA A 180 -30.76 19.87 0.38
C ALA A 180 -31.76 20.44 -0.63
N GLY A 181 -31.30 20.92 -1.79
CA GLY A 181 -32.15 21.41 -2.88
C GLY A 181 -32.23 22.93 -3.02
N GLU A 182 -31.48 23.71 -2.23
CA GLU A 182 -31.44 25.17 -2.40
C GLU A 182 -30.70 25.55 -3.69
N ARG A 183 -31.25 26.48 -4.46
CA ARG A 183 -30.70 26.95 -5.74
C ARG A 183 -30.66 28.48 -5.85
N ASP A 184 -31.23 29.21 -4.89
CA ASP A 184 -31.15 30.66 -4.86
C ASP A 184 -29.75 31.11 -4.43
N PRO A 185 -28.97 31.77 -5.32
CA PRO A 185 -27.62 32.20 -5.01
C PRO A 185 -27.56 33.25 -3.89
N HIS A 186 -28.62 34.04 -3.68
CA HIS A 186 -28.69 35.02 -2.59
C HIS A 186 -28.84 34.31 -1.24
N VAL A 187 -29.72 33.31 -1.16
CA VAL A 187 -29.90 32.50 0.06
C VAL A 187 -28.58 31.79 0.43
N LEU A 188 -27.88 31.25 -0.57
CA LEU A 188 -26.57 30.62 -0.35
C LEU A 188 -25.52 31.63 0.10
N ALA A 189 -25.42 32.79 -0.55
CA ALA A 189 -24.47 33.85 -0.19
C ALA A 189 -24.69 34.39 1.24
N ASP A 190 -25.95 34.50 1.68
CA ASP A 190 -26.31 34.94 3.03
C ASP A 190 -25.83 34.00 4.15
N MET A 191 -25.49 32.75 3.81
CA MET A 191 -24.87 31.80 4.74
C MET A 191 -23.42 32.17 5.09
N ALA A 192 -22.82 33.14 4.38
CA ALA A 192 -21.48 33.62 4.65
C ALA A 192 -21.34 34.20 6.07
N ARG A 193 -20.23 33.85 6.73
CA ARG A 193 -19.88 34.34 8.07
C ARG A 193 -18.54 35.08 8.08
N GLY A 194 -18.39 35.98 9.05
CA GLY A 194 -17.14 36.72 9.27
C GLY A 194 -16.74 37.56 8.06
N ARG A 195 -15.45 37.54 7.70
CA ARG A 195 -14.90 38.32 6.56
C ARG A 195 -15.49 37.94 5.21
N LEU A 196 -16.05 36.74 5.06
CA LEU A 196 -16.64 36.28 3.81
C LEU A 196 -17.90 37.08 3.44
N ARG A 197 -18.60 37.67 4.42
CA ARG A 197 -19.75 38.56 4.20
C ARG A 197 -19.40 39.79 3.37
N ASN A 198 -18.15 40.26 3.46
CA ASN A 198 -17.69 41.41 2.68
C ASN A 198 -17.58 41.10 1.18
N LYS A 199 -17.72 39.82 0.78
CA LYS A 199 -17.67 39.33 -0.60
C LYS A 199 -19.03 38.78 -1.05
N ALA A 200 -20.13 39.30 -0.50
CA ALA A 200 -21.47 38.78 -0.78
C ALA A 200 -21.81 38.82 -2.28
N GLU A 201 -21.48 39.93 -2.97
CA GLU A 201 -21.71 40.07 -4.41
C GLU A 201 -20.96 38.99 -5.22
N ASP A 202 -19.67 38.79 -4.94
CA ASP A 202 -18.87 37.72 -5.57
C ASP A 202 -19.42 36.32 -5.25
N LEU A 203 -19.94 36.12 -4.04
CA LEU A 203 -20.53 34.85 -3.64
C LEU A 203 -21.84 34.56 -4.34
N VAL A 204 -22.69 35.57 -4.59
CA VAL A 204 -23.90 35.39 -5.39
C VAL A 204 -23.53 34.88 -6.78
N MET A 205 -22.57 35.54 -7.45
CA MET A 205 -22.07 35.08 -8.75
C MET A 205 -21.44 33.68 -8.68
N ALA A 206 -20.74 33.35 -7.59
CA ALA A 206 -20.14 32.04 -7.40
C ALA A 206 -21.16 30.92 -7.11
N CYS A 207 -22.33 31.26 -6.58
CA CYS A 207 -23.40 30.31 -6.30
C CYS A 207 -24.41 30.20 -7.46
N GLU A 208 -24.33 31.08 -8.46
CA GLU A 208 -25.16 31.02 -9.65
C GLU A 208 -24.64 29.94 -10.61
N GLY A 209 -25.44 28.90 -10.83
CA GLY A 209 -25.02 27.76 -11.65
C GLY A 209 -26.14 26.79 -11.98
N ARG A 210 -25.82 25.77 -12.78
CA ARG A 210 -26.72 24.69 -13.18
C ARG A 210 -26.67 23.49 -12.23
N PHE A 211 -26.62 23.74 -10.92
CA PHE A 211 -26.52 22.67 -9.94
C PHE A 211 -27.81 21.82 -9.94
N THR A 212 -27.67 20.50 -10.11
CA THR A 212 -28.79 19.58 -10.33
C THR A 212 -28.91 18.60 -9.17
N GLU A 213 -30.00 17.84 -9.13
CA GLU A 213 -30.16 16.74 -8.16
C GLU A 213 -29.07 15.66 -8.28
N GLU A 214 -28.56 15.41 -9.48
CA GLU A 214 -27.46 14.45 -9.68
C GLU A 214 -26.14 15.00 -9.09
N HIS A 215 -25.87 16.30 -9.27
CA HIS A 215 -24.75 16.95 -8.61
C HIS A 215 -24.90 16.89 -7.08
N ALA A 216 -26.13 17.10 -6.55
CA ALA A 216 -26.41 16.99 -5.12
C ALA A 216 -26.11 15.58 -4.57
N ALA A 217 -26.56 14.53 -5.28
CA ALA A 217 -26.30 13.15 -4.90
C ALA A 217 -24.79 12.83 -4.83
N MET A 218 -24.03 13.24 -5.86
CA MET A 218 -22.58 13.03 -5.89
C MET A 218 -21.84 13.88 -4.85
N ALA A 219 -22.27 15.13 -4.63
CA ALA A 219 -21.70 15.99 -3.60
C ALA A 219 -21.90 15.42 -2.20
N GLN A 220 -23.07 14.84 -1.90
CA GLN A 220 -23.35 14.16 -0.64
C GLN A 220 -22.38 12.99 -0.40
N LEU A 221 -22.19 12.12 -1.40
CA LEU A 221 -21.28 10.98 -1.30
C LEU A 221 -19.83 11.42 -1.00
N HIS A 222 -19.34 12.45 -1.69
CA HIS A 222 -17.97 12.96 -1.47
C HIS A 222 -17.83 13.68 -0.13
N LEU A 223 -18.84 14.44 0.30
CA LEU A 223 -18.83 15.12 1.58
C LEU A 223 -18.85 14.14 2.76
N ASP A 224 -19.67 13.08 2.69
CA ASP A 224 -19.71 12.03 3.71
C ASP A 224 -18.38 11.28 3.81
N ALA A 225 -17.79 10.94 2.67
CA ALA A 225 -16.49 10.27 2.63
C ALA A 225 -15.38 11.17 3.20
N TYR A 226 -15.38 12.47 2.85
CA TYR A 226 -14.46 13.45 3.41
C TYR A 226 -14.59 13.56 4.93
N ASP A 227 -15.83 13.63 5.44
CA ASP A 227 -16.11 13.73 6.88
C ASP A 227 -15.68 12.48 7.64
N HIS A 228 -15.95 11.31 7.08
CA HIS A 228 -15.51 10.04 7.66
C HIS A 228 -13.98 9.99 7.84
N LEU A 229 -13.23 10.53 6.87
CA LEU A 229 -11.77 10.57 6.89
C LEU A 229 -11.18 11.71 7.74
N THR A 230 -12.02 12.59 8.30
CA THR A 230 -11.60 13.74 9.12
C THR A 230 -11.81 13.51 10.62
N ARG A 231 -12.64 12.54 11.01
CA ARG A 231 -12.86 12.11 12.40
C ARG A 231 -11.62 11.42 12.99
#